data_AF-A0A424K4A2-F1
#
_entry.id   AF-A0A424K4A2-F1
#
_cell.length_a   1.000
_cell.length_b   1.000
_cell.length_c   1.000
_cell.angle_alpha   90.00
_cell.angle_beta   90.00
_cell.angle_gamma   90.00
#
_symmetry.space_group_name_H-M   'P 1'
#
loop_
_entity.id
_entity.type
_entity.pdbx_description
1 polymer ?
#
loop_
_entity_poly.entity_id
_entity_poly.type
_entity_poly.pdbx_seq_one_letter_code
_entity_poly.pdbx_strand_id
1 'polypeptide(L)'
;MTDDKLFAPEFVYEICVGLAIHDFLMKDLPLQILSDRYSKGLTEHYRQVSEVEISHPTEEILRFLSEQKKPQYEAHDKANFFIYNRLKFDGIRGERKLKGIFGNAFTGDKKKNYSVEETVKNFKAFVFAMRAGTVDKAPVGWTIKNEDQEELMCLGEIIAQDLSIDNLL
;
A
#
# COMPACT_ATOMS: atom_id res chain seq x y z
N MET A 1 -24.02 9.41 9.19
CA MET A 1 -24.02 9.80 7.76
C MET A 1 -22.80 9.14 7.13
N THR A 2 -22.88 7.87 6.73
CA THR A 2 -21.71 7.13 6.23
C THR A 2 -22.17 5.89 5.46
N ASP A 3 -22.83 6.07 4.30
CA ASP A 3 -23.05 4.93 3.39
C ASP A 3 -22.90 5.25 1.89
N ASP A 4 -22.50 6.47 1.53
CA ASP A 4 -22.32 6.88 0.13
C ASP A 4 -20.87 6.77 -0.38
N LYS A 5 -19.89 6.52 0.50
CA LYS A 5 -18.49 6.38 0.08
C LYS A 5 -18.28 5.06 -0.66
N LEU A 6 -17.51 5.11 -1.76
CA LEU A 6 -17.07 3.95 -2.51
C LEU A 6 -15.95 3.21 -1.77
N PHE A 7 -15.72 1.94 -2.09
CA PHE A 7 -14.59 1.18 -1.54
C PHE A 7 -13.25 1.71 -2.07
N ALA A 8 -12.18 1.57 -1.30
CA ALA A 8 -10.85 1.91 -1.80
C ALA A 8 -10.50 1.06 -3.04
N PRO A 9 -9.87 1.65 -4.08
CA PRO A 9 -9.30 0.86 -5.17
C PRO A 9 -8.27 -0.12 -4.61
N GLU A 10 -8.22 -1.33 -5.15
CA GLU A 10 -7.33 -2.41 -4.68
C GLU A 10 -5.87 -1.92 -4.58
N PHE A 11 -5.33 -1.28 -5.62
CA PHE A 11 -3.95 -0.82 -5.62
C PHE A 11 -3.66 0.25 -4.55
N VAL A 12 -4.63 1.10 -4.19
CA VAL A 12 -4.48 2.13 -3.14
C VAL A 12 -4.42 1.45 -1.78
N TYR A 13 -5.29 0.47 -1.55
CA TYR A 13 -5.28 -0.33 -0.33
C TYR A 13 -3.97 -1.13 -0.21
N GLU A 14 -3.52 -1.79 -1.28
CA GLU A 14 -2.25 -2.53 -1.31
C GLU A 14 -1.02 -1.62 -1.10
N ILE A 15 -1.05 -0.38 -1.61
CA ILE A 15 -0.02 0.62 -1.30
C ILE A 15 0.00 0.92 0.20
N CYS A 16 -1.16 1.09 0.84
CA CYS A 16 -1.24 1.35 2.28
C CYS A 16 -0.71 0.17 3.12
N VAL A 17 -1.02 -1.08 2.72
CA VAL A 17 -0.44 -2.28 3.34
C VAL A 17 1.08 -2.34 3.12
N GLY A 18 1.54 -2.05 1.90
CA GLY A 18 2.97 -1.95 1.59
C GLY A 18 3.69 -0.91 2.45
N LEU A 19 3.05 0.25 2.67
CA LEU A 19 3.57 1.32 3.52
C LEU A 19 3.58 0.92 4.99
N ALA A 20 2.58 0.19 5.48
CA ALA A 20 2.57 -0.35 6.84
C ALA A 20 3.74 -1.33 7.07
N ILE A 21 4.00 -2.22 6.11
CA ILE A 21 5.17 -3.14 6.15
C ILE A 21 6.47 -2.34 6.16
N HIS A 22 6.63 -1.41 5.21
CA HIS A 22 7.85 -0.61 5.08
C HIS A 22 8.12 0.19 6.37
N ASP A 23 7.09 0.88 6.87
CA ASP A 23 7.20 1.70 8.07
C ASP A 23 7.47 0.86 9.31
N PHE A 24 6.86 -0.33 9.45
CA PHE A 24 7.13 -1.21 10.59
C PHE A 24 8.59 -1.67 10.63
N LEU A 25 9.20 -1.86 9.46
CA LEU A 25 10.59 -2.28 9.34
C LEU A 25 11.59 -1.12 9.48
N MET A 26 11.16 0.11 9.24
CA MET A 26 12.03 1.29 9.16
C MET A 26 11.81 2.31 10.27
N LYS A 27 10.66 2.27 10.93
CA LYS A 27 10.27 3.14 12.05
C LYS A 27 10.09 2.26 13.27
N ASP A 28 10.64 2.69 14.40
CA ASP A 28 10.49 2.01 15.69
C ASP A 28 9.07 2.21 16.28
N LEU A 29 8.05 1.79 15.52
CA LEU A 29 6.64 1.98 15.84
C LEU A 29 5.89 0.64 15.82
N PRO A 30 5.00 0.39 16.79
CA PRO A 30 4.16 -0.80 16.78
C PRO A 30 3.26 -0.87 15.55
N LEU A 31 3.07 -2.08 15.02
CA LEU A 31 2.25 -2.33 13.83
C LEU A 31 0.81 -1.82 13.99
N GLN A 32 0.24 -1.91 15.20
CA GLN A 32 -1.12 -1.43 15.47
C GLN A 32 -1.26 0.08 15.23
N ILE A 33 -0.27 0.89 15.62
CA ILE A 33 -0.28 2.34 15.38
C ILE A 33 -0.18 2.65 13.89
N LEU A 34 0.69 1.93 13.18
CA LEU A 34 0.85 2.10 11.73
C LEU A 34 -0.41 1.68 10.97
N SER A 35 -1.02 0.56 11.37
CA SER A 35 -2.23 0.02 10.75
C SER A 35 -3.43 0.92 11.02
N ASP A 36 -3.57 1.44 12.24
CA ASP A 36 -4.60 2.42 12.59
C ASP A 36 -4.48 3.68 11.74
N ARG A 37 -3.27 4.26 11.63
CA ARG A 37 -2.98 5.44 10.78
C ARG A 37 -3.45 5.23 9.33
N TYR A 38 -3.01 4.16 8.69
CA TYR A 38 -3.37 3.90 7.29
C TYR A 38 -4.86 3.56 7.12
N SER A 39 -5.47 2.87 8.08
CA SER A 39 -6.91 2.57 8.04
C SER A 39 -7.78 3.83 8.20
N LYS A 40 -7.37 4.76 9.07
CA LYS A 40 -8.02 6.07 9.25
C LYS A 40 -7.91 6.93 7.99
N GLY A 41 -6.71 7.06 7.43
CA GLY A 41 -6.50 7.77 6.16
C GLY A 41 -7.37 7.20 5.03
N LEU A 42 -7.43 5.87 4.88
CA LEU A 42 -8.33 5.26 3.89
C LEU A 42 -9.81 5.57 4.16
N THR A 43 -10.24 5.51 5.42
CA THR A 43 -11.64 5.75 5.84
C THR A 43 -12.08 7.21 5.65
N GLU A 44 -11.14 8.15 5.64
CA GLU A 44 -11.43 9.55 5.31
C GLU A 44 -11.89 9.73 3.86
N HIS A 45 -11.41 8.91 2.93
CA HIS A 45 -11.74 9.03 1.50
C HIS A 45 -12.69 7.94 0.99
N TYR A 46 -12.68 6.77 1.61
CA TYR A 46 -13.39 5.58 1.17
C TYR A 46 -14.35 5.05 2.23
N ARG A 47 -15.14 4.05 1.87
CA ARG A 47 -15.90 3.26 2.85
C ARG A 47 -14.94 2.70 3.90
N GLN A 48 -15.43 2.60 5.13
CA GLN A 48 -14.66 2.21 6.31
C GLN A 48 -13.72 1.02 6.04
N VAL A 49 -12.46 1.24 6.38
CA VAL A 49 -11.40 0.22 6.45
C VAL A 49 -10.98 0.15 7.91
N SER A 50 -11.08 -1.02 8.51
CA SER A 50 -10.65 -1.22 9.90
C SER A 50 -9.14 -1.41 10.01
N GLU A 51 -8.59 -1.15 11.19
CA GLU A 51 -7.17 -1.40 11.49
C GLU A 51 -6.78 -2.86 11.20
N VAL A 52 -7.63 -3.82 11.58
CA VAL A 52 -7.46 -5.26 11.33
C VAL A 52 -7.32 -5.59 9.84
N GLU A 53 -8.03 -4.86 8.99
CA GLU A 53 -7.90 -5.02 7.54
C GLU A 53 -6.55 -4.55 7.02
N ILE A 54 -5.75 -3.79 7.77
CA ILE A 54 -4.38 -3.42 7.40
C ILE A 54 -3.36 -4.30 8.12
N SER A 55 -3.55 -4.58 9.42
CA SER A 55 -2.57 -5.33 10.21
C SER A 55 -2.50 -6.80 9.81
N HIS A 56 -3.63 -7.49 9.59
CA HIS A 56 -3.61 -8.91 9.20
C HIS A 56 -2.78 -9.22 7.94
N PRO A 57 -2.99 -8.55 6.79
CA PRO A 57 -2.15 -8.82 5.61
C PRO A 57 -0.70 -8.39 5.84
N THR A 58 -0.47 -7.35 6.64
CA THR A 58 0.89 -6.91 7.00
C THR A 58 1.63 -7.98 7.79
N GLU A 59 1.01 -8.57 8.82
CA GLU A 59 1.59 -9.66 9.63
C GLU A 59 1.90 -10.89 8.78
N GLU A 60 0.97 -11.30 7.92
CA GLU A 60 1.16 -12.47 7.05
C GLU A 60 2.25 -12.24 6.00
N ILE A 61 2.40 -11.01 5.50
CA ILE A 61 3.50 -10.65 4.60
C ILE A 61 4.83 -10.61 5.37
N LEU A 62 4.88 -10.03 6.57
CA LEU A 62 6.08 -10.01 7.42
C LEU A 62 6.53 -11.43 7.77
N ARG A 63 5.59 -12.32 8.12
CA ARG A 63 5.85 -13.75 8.35
C ARG A 63 6.46 -14.39 7.10
N PHE A 64 5.84 -14.22 5.95
CA PHE A 64 6.36 -14.73 4.68
C PHE A 64 7.78 -14.21 4.37
N LEU A 65 8.05 -12.93 4.60
CA LEU A 65 9.37 -12.33 4.39
C LEU A 65 10.42 -12.92 5.35
N SER A 66 10.05 -13.15 6.62
CA SER A 66 10.94 -13.72 7.65
C SER A 66 11.37 -15.15 7.38
N GLU A 67 10.53 -15.92 6.66
CA GLU A 67 10.82 -17.32 6.31
C GLU A 67 11.82 -17.45 5.14
N GLN A 68 12.10 -16.35 4.43
CA GLN A 68 12.96 -16.40 3.24
C GLN A 68 14.45 -16.53 3.61
N LYS A 69 15.06 -17.63 3.17
CA LYS A 69 16.50 -17.86 3.30
C LYS A 69 17.26 -17.15 2.18
N LYS A 70 18.29 -16.37 2.54
CA LYS A 70 19.18 -15.64 1.62
C LYS A 70 18.41 -14.77 0.61
N PRO A 71 17.63 -13.79 1.09
CA PRO A 71 16.88 -12.91 0.20
C PRO A 71 17.81 -12.06 -0.69
N GLN A 72 17.41 -11.80 -1.93
CA GLN A 72 18.16 -10.94 -2.86
C GLN A 72 18.15 -9.46 -2.45
N TYR A 73 17.09 -9.04 -1.74
CA TYR A 73 16.87 -7.67 -1.27
C TYR A 73 16.35 -7.71 0.16
N GLU A 74 16.58 -6.65 0.91
CA GLU A 74 16.05 -6.49 2.26
C GLU A 74 14.52 -6.46 2.27
N ALA A 75 13.92 -6.75 3.42
CA ALA A 75 12.46 -6.82 3.55
C ALA A 75 11.79 -5.47 3.26
N HIS A 76 12.37 -4.37 3.74
CA HIS A 76 11.86 -3.02 3.50
C HIS A 76 11.99 -2.62 2.02
N ASP A 77 13.08 -3.00 1.34
CA ASP A 77 13.25 -2.77 -0.10
C ASP A 77 12.16 -3.47 -0.90
N LYS A 78 11.83 -4.73 -0.57
CA LYS A 78 10.75 -5.46 -1.26
C LYS A 78 9.40 -4.78 -1.07
N ALA A 79 9.12 -4.25 0.12
CA ALA A 79 7.92 -3.47 0.37
C ALA A 79 7.90 -2.20 -0.49
N ASN A 80 9.01 -1.46 -0.54
CA ASN A 80 9.13 -0.26 -1.38
C ASN A 80 8.98 -0.58 -2.89
N PHE A 81 9.57 -1.67 -3.36
CA PHE A 81 9.39 -2.12 -4.75
C PHE A 81 7.94 -2.51 -5.04
N PHE A 82 7.23 -3.12 -4.08
CA PHE A 82 5.82 -3.44 -4.24
C PHE A 82 4.96 -2.17 -4.33
N ILE A 83 5.20 -1.19 -3.44
CA ILE A 83 4.53 0.13 -3.48
C ILE A 83 4.75 0.80 -4.84
N TYR A 84 6.00 0.85 -5.31
CA TYR A 84 6.33 1.39 -6.63
C TYR A 84 5.56 0.67 -7.74
N ASN A 85 5.57 -0.67 -7.73
CA ASN A 85 4.91 -1.46 -8.75
C ASN A 85 3.39 -1.19 -8.79
N ARG A 86 2.74 -1.10 -7.63
CA ARG A 86 1.30 -0.83 -7.53
C ARG A 86 0.93 0.59 -7.96
N LEU A 87 1.78 1.57 -7.65
CA LEU A 87 1.56 2.94 -8.08
C LEU A 87 1.75 3.10 -9.59
N LYS A 88 2.82 2.53 -10.14
CA LYS A 88 3.25 2.80 -11.52
C LYS A 88 2.65 1.85 -12.56
N PHE A 89 2.14 0.68 -12.17
CA PHE A 89 1.68 -0.34 -13.13
C PHE A 89 0.30 -0.93 -12.79
N ASP A 90 -0.41 -1.36 -13.83
CA ASP A 90 -1.70 -2.07 -13.77
C ASP A 90 -1.58 -3.49 -14.35
N GLY A 91 -0.61 -4.24 -13.80
CA GLY A 91 -0.31 -5.61 -14.24
C GLY A 91 0.02 -5.69 -15.72
N ILE A 92 -0.69 -6.55 -16.47
CA ILE A 92 -0.47 -6.74 -17.91
C ILE A 92 -0.90 -5.53 -18.76
N ARG A 93 -1.61 -4.55 -18.18
CA ARG A 93 -2.08 -3.35 -18.90
C ARG A 93 -0.99 -2.29 -19.05
N GLY A 94 0.19 -2.52 -18.44
CA GLY A 94 1.33 -1.61 -18.52
C GLY A 94 1.27 -0.51 -17.46
N GLU A 95 1.80 0.66 -17.79
CA GLU A 95 1.85 1.81 -16.89
C GLU A 95 0.45 2.29 -16.47
N ARG A 96 0.30 2.57 -15.17
CA ARG A 96 -0.94 3.04 -14.57
C ARG A 96 -1.15 4.51 -14.91
N LYS A 97 -2.31 4.83 -15.50
CA LYS A 97 -2.75 6.20 -15.75
C LYS A 97 -3.49 6.72 -14.53
N LEU A 98 -2.86 7.60 -13.75
CA LEU A 98 -3.44 8.16 -12.52
C LEU A 98 -4.59 9.14 -12.80
N LYS A 99 -4.50 9.93 -13.87
CA LYS A 99 -5.55 10.85 -14.33
C LYS A 99 -5.86 10.58 -15.80
N GLY A 100 -7.15 10.49 -16.12
CA GLY A 100 -7.67 10.37 -17.48
C GLY A 100 -8.76 11.39 -17.76
N ILE A 101 -9.21 11.46 -19.01
CA ILE A 101 -10.21 12.45 -19.47
C ILE A 101 -11.55 12.30 -18.72
N PHE A 102 -11.88 11.08 -18.27
CA PHE A 102 -13.17 10.75 -17.64
C PHE A 102 -13.08 10.43 -16.14
N GLY A 103 -11.93 10.66 -15.51
CA GLY A 103 -11.77 10.38 -14.08
C GLY A 103 -10.33 10.19 -13.63
N ASN A 104 -10.15 10.01 -12.32
CA ASN A 104 -8.85 9.68 -11.73
C ASN A 104 -8.88 8.25 -11.16
N ALA A 105 -7.72 7.58 -11.15
CA ALA A 105 -7.56 6.20 -10.70
C ALA A 105 -7.80 6.02 -9.19
N PHE A 106 -7.79 7.10 -8.42
CA PHE A 106 -8.04 7.08 -6.97
C PHE A 106 -9.53 7.15 -6.63
N THR A 107 -10.41 7.34 -7.61
CA THR A 107 -11.85 7.21 -7.45
C THR A 107 -12.18 5.80 -6.95
N GLY A 108 -12.90 5.70 -5.85
CA GLY A 108 -13.22 4.40 -5.26
C GLY A 108 -14.06 3.49 -6.17
N ASP A 109 -14.11 2.21 -5.80
CA ASP A 109 -14.84 1.17 -6.48
C ASP A 109 -16.23 0.93 -5.87
N LYS A 110 -17.21 0.58 -6.71
CA LYS A 110 -18.55 0.19 -6.23
C LYS A 110 -18.56 -1.13 -5.46
N LYS A 111 -17.54 -1.97 -5.67
CA LYS A 111 -17.38 -3.27 -5.02
C LYS A 111 -16.05 -3.29 -4.30
N LYS A 112 -16.00 -4.01 -3.18
CA LYS A 112 -14.75 -4.26 -2.46
C LYS A 112 -13.93 -5.28 -3.24
N ASN A 113 -12.79 -4.85 -3.80
CA ASN A 113 -11.92 -5.67 -4.63
C ASN A 113 -10.63 -6.12 -3.91
N TYR A 114 -10.50 -5.83 -2.62
CA TYR A 114 -9.36 -6.22 -1.80
C TYR A 114 -9.79 -7.10 -0.62
N SER A 115 -8.91 -8.01 -0.22
CA SER A 115 -9.01 -8.82 0.99
C SER A 115 -7.62 -9.13 1.54
N VAL A 116 -7.56 -9.70 2.74
CA VAL A 116 -6.30 -10.17 3.33
C VAL A 116 -5.63 -11.19 2.41
N GLU A 117 -6.38 -12.19 1.97
CA GLU A 117 -5.90 -13.31 1.16
C GLU A 117 -5.38 -12.83 -0.20
N GLU A 118 -6.14 -11.96 -0.89
CA GLU A 118 -5.76 -11.47 -2.21
C GLU A 118 -4.50 -10.58 -2.12
N THR A 119 -4.39 -9.74 -1.09
CA THR A 119 -3.24 -8.87 -0.89
C THR A 119 -1.96 -9.65 -0.60
N VAL A 120 -2.05 -10.64 0.30
CA VAL A 120 -0.91 -11.53 0.61
C VAL A 120 -0.48 -12.30 -0.64
N LYS A 121 -1.45 -12.80 -1.41
CA LYS A 121 -1.21 -13.49 -2.68
C LYS A 121 -0.53 -12.57 -3.71
N ASN A 122 -1.02 -11.34 -3.87
CA ASN A 122 -0.49 -10.36 -4.79
C ASN A 122 0.94 -9.92 -4.42
N PHE A 123 1.22 -9.75 -3.13
CA PHE A 123 2.58 -9.46 -2.64
C PHE A 123 3.52 -10.64 -2.90
N LYS A 124 3.13 -11.87 -2.58
CA LYS A 124 3.93 -13.08 -2.84
C LYS A 124 4.21 -13.23 -4.34
N ALA A 125 3.19 -13.07 -5.18
CA ALA A 125 3.32 -13.11 -6.63
C ALA A 125 4.32 -12.05 -7.13
N PHE A 126 4.25 -10.83 -6.62
CA PHE A 126 5.21 -9.78 -6.93
C PHE A 126 6.65 -10.16 -6.52
N VAL A 127 6.87 -10.69 -5.30
CA VAL A 127 8.20 -11.10 -4.86
C VAL A 127 8.77 -12.23 -5.73
N PHE A 128 7.94 -13.17 -6.18
CA PHE A 128 8.38 -14.21 -7.10
C PHE A 128 8.71 -13.64 -8.49
N ALA A 129 7.89 -12.74 -9.02
CA ALA A 129 8.13 -12.08 -10.29
C ALA A 129 9.40 -11.20 -10.25
N MET A 130 9.65 -10.52 -9.12
CA MET A 130 10.87 -9.74 -8.87
C MET A 130 12.11 -10.62 -8.94
N ARG A 131 12.06 -11.81 -8.32
CA ARG A 131 13.15 -12.79 -8.38
C ARG A 131 13.37 -13.35 -9.79
N ALA A 132 12.30 -13.48 -10.56
CA ALA A 132 12.37 -13.90 -11.96
C ALA A 132 12.83 -12.77 -12.90
N GLY A 133 12.91 -11.53 -12.41
CA GLY A 133 13.27 -10.36 -13.23
C GLY A 133 12.17 -9.93 -14.20
N THR A 134 10.90 -10.26 -13.92
CA THR A 134 9.77 -10.01 -14.82
C THR A 134 8.88 -8.84 -14.38
N VAL A 135 9.31 -8.06 -13.39
CA VAL A 135 8.62 -6.85 -12.91
C VAL A 135 9.63 -5.75 -12.65
N ASP A 136 9.18 -4.52 -12.88
CA ASP A 136 9.95 -3.33 -12.55
C ASP A 136 10.01 -3.11 -11.04
N LYS A 137 11.17 -2.65 -10.59
CA LYS A 137 11.47 -2.27 -9.20
C LYS A 137 11.58 -0.75 -9.11
N ALA A 138 11.41 -0.23 -7.90
CA ALA A 138 11.69 1.17 -7.66
C ALA A 138 13.15 1.50 -8.02
N PRO A 139 13.43 2.65 -8.66
CA PRO A 139 14.77 3.17 -8.83
C PRO A 139 15.46 3.38 -7.47
N VAL A 140 16.79 3.40 -7.47
CA VAL A 140 17.57 3.66 -6.24
C VAL A 140 17.19 5.04 -5.68
N GLY A 141 16.92 5.10 -4.38
CA GLY A 141 16.53 6.33 -3.68
C GLY A 141 15.08 6.75 -3.87
N TRP A 142 14.29 6.00 -4.65
CA TRP A 142 12.87 6.28 -4.80
C TRP A 142 12.09 5.88 -3.54
N THR A 143 11.20 6.77 -3.11
CA THR A 143 10.13 6.51 -2.15
C THR A 143 8.87 7.19 -2.66
N ILE A 144 7.69 6.73 -2.23
CA ILE A 144 6.43 7.37 -2.64
C ILE A 144 6.33 8.85 -2.22
N LYS A 145 7.12 9.28 -1.24
CA LYS A 145 7.21 10.69 -0.81
C LYS A 145 7.91 11.58 -1.82
N ASN A 146 8.66 11.01 -2.76
CA ASN A 146 9.32 11.76 -3.84
C ASN A 146 8.37 12.05 -5.01
N GLU A 147 7.18 11.42 -5.03
CA GLU A 147 6.15 11.69 -6.03
C GLU A 147 5.48 13.04 -5.77
N ASP A 148 4.86 13.62 -6.81
CA ASP A 148 4.03 14.81 -6.66
C ASP A 148 2.77 14.46 -5.86
N GLN A 149 2.68 14.96 -4.63
CA GLN A 149 1.60 14.63 -3.71
C GLN A 149 0.24 15.17 -4.20
N GLU A 150 0.21 16.26 -4.98
CA GLU A 150 -1.02 16.77 -5.58
C GLU A 150 -1.51 15.87 -6.73
N GLU A 151 -0.59 15.22 -7.46
CA GLU A 151 -0.94 14.20 -8.44
C GLU A 151 -1.45 12.91 -7.81
N LEU A 152 -0.99 12.59 -6.59
CA LEU A 152 -1.49 11.46 -5.81
C LEU A 152 -2.86 11.70 -5.16
N MET A 153 -3.35 12.94 -5.17
CA MET A 153 -4.69 13.30 -4.67
C MET A 153 -4.91 12.76 -3.25
N CYS A 154 -5.98 11.98 -3.00
CA CYS A 154 -6.25 11.41 -1.69
C CYS A 154 -5.16 10.45 -1.21
N LEU A 155 -4.41 9.78 -2.09
CA LEU A 155 -3.27 8.98 -1.64
C LEU A 155 -2.15 9.87 -1.08
N GLY A 156 -1.93 11.04 -1.67
CA GLY A 156 -0.99 12.03 -1.13
C GLY A 156 -1.40 12.51 0.26
N GLU A 157 -2.70 12.78 0.46
CA GLU A 157 -3.26 13.14 1.77
C GLU A 157 -3.06 12.02 2.81
N ILE A 158 -3.34 10.76 2.45
CA ILE A 158 -3.11 9.59 3.31
C ILE A 158 -1.63 9.46 3.71
N ILE A 159 -0.70 9.66 2.77
CA ILE A 159 0.74 9.55 3.02
C ILE A 159 1.22 10.68 3.94
N ALA A 160 0.66 11.88 3.77
CA ALA A 160 1.02 13.08 4.50
C ALA A 160 0.47 13.12 5.93
N GLN A 161 -0.57 12.33 6.26
CA GLN A 161 -1.12 12.28 7.62
C GLN A 161 -0.03 11.94 8.63
N ASP A 162 0.35 12.89 9.47
CA ASP A 162 1.38 12.65 10.46
C ASP A 162 0.86 11.76 11.60
N LEU A 163 1.76 11.00 12.21
CA LEU A 163 1.45 10.34 13.47
C LEU A 163 1.43 11.42 14.55
N SER A 164 0.29 12.10 14.73
CA SER A 164 0.16 13.01 15.86
C SER A 164 0.46 12.25 17.15
N ILE A 165 1.32 12.82 18.00
CA ILE A 165 1.65 12.30 19.34
C ILE A 165 0.38 12.17 20.18
N ASP A 166 -0.67 12.94 19.88
CA ASP A 166 -1.97 12.86 20.55
C ASP A 166 -2.69 11.52 20.30
N ASN A 167 -2.30 10.76 19.26
CA ASN A 167 -2.83 9.41 19.00
C ASN A 167 -2.03 8.30 19.70
N LEU A 168 -0.94 8.63 20.40
CA LEU A 168 0.00 7.72 21.06
C LEU A 168 -0.14 7.72 22.59
N LEU A 169 -0.96 8.62 23.16
CA LEU A 169 -1.20 8.82 24.60
C LEU A 169 -2.67 8.53 24.94
#